data_AF-Q48A43-F1
#
_entry.id   AF-Q48A43-F1
#
_cell.length_a   1.000
_cell.length_b   1.000
_cell.length_c   1.000
_cell.angle_alpha   90.00
_cell.angle_beta   90.00
_cell.angle_gamma   90.00
#
_symmetry.space_group_name_H-M   'P 1'
#
loop_
_entity.id
_entity.type
_entity.pdbx_description
1 polymer ?
#
loop_
_entity_poly.entity_id
_entity_poly.type
_entity_poly.pdbx_seq_one_letter_code
_entity_poly.pdbx_strand_id
1 'polypeptide(L)'
;MLSLIDGVLLLQSDFNGKCFVQQFKCIALASGLTQDNSTQANKSKNTAADEDETVEIAGYLMNANLLDELAGQNINKLADFDIDFHWFEWQAQSEELSPSRIKQQQALANKNNKLLVQQVDDVKFWQATELQIAQSFLTQEQLIFSQLAFSILVLSKTETN
;
A
#
# COMPACT_ATOMS: atom_id res chain seq x y z
N MET A 1 13.50 8.30 10.33
CA MET A 1 13.12 6.91 10.69
C MET A 1 13.47 5.93 9.58
N LEU A 2 13.29 6.28 8.29
CA LEU A 2 13.74 5.42 7.18
C LEU A 2 15.28 5.38 6.99
N SER A 3 16.06 6.22 7.67
CA SER A 3 17.54 6.19 7.58
C SER A 3 18.22 4.95 8.18
N LEU A 4 17.46 4.06 8.83
CA LEU A 4 17.96 2.84 9.48
C LEU A 4 17.47 1.56 8.80
N ILE A 5 16.79 1.67 7.64
CA ILE A 5 16.29 0.51 6.91
C ILE A 5 17.15 0.26 5.67
N ASP A 6 17.38 -1.01 5.35
CA ASP A 6 18.21 -1.41 4.21
C ASP A 6 17.45 -1.36 2.88
N GLY A 7 16.11 -1.43 2.93
CA GLY A 7 15.26 -1.44 1.76
C GLY A 7 13.78 -1.25 2.11
N VAL A 8 13.00 -0.79 1.14
CA VAL A 8 11.54 -0.68 1.24
C VAL A 8 10.90 -1.66 0.27
N LEU A 9 10.06 -2.56 0.79
CA LEU A 9 9.20 -3.41 -0.03
C LEU A 9 7.84 -2.75 -0.23
N LEU A 10 7.47 -2.49 -1.48
CA LEU A 10 6.17 -1.94 -1.87
C LEU A 10 5.30 -3.05 -2.43
N LEU A 11 4.27 -3.43 -1.67
CA LEU A 11 3.32 -4.48 -2.03
C LEU A 11 2.08 -3.84 -2.65
N GLN A 12 1.98 -3.81 -3.98
CA GLN A 12 0.82 -3.25 -4.70
C GLN A 12 0.33 -1.89 -4.17
N SER A 13 1.25 -1.02 -3.73
CA SER A 13 0.87 0.20 -3.03
C SER A 13 0.04 1.14 -3.89
N ASP A 14 -1.00 1.73 -3.31
CA ASP A 14 -1.63 2.92 -3.89
C ASP A 14 -0.80 4.14 -3.48
N PHE A 15 -0.51 4.98 -4.47
CA PHE A 15 0.39 6.11 -4.34
C PHE A 15 -0.34 7.44 -4.14
N ASN A 16 -1.67 7.40 -4.14
CA ASN A 16 -2.53 8.54 -3.91
C ASN A 16 -3.52 8.25 -2.79
N GLY A 17 -3.16 8.63 -1.55
CA GLY A 17 -4.01 8.46 -0.39
C GLY A 17 -5.39 9.10 -0.53
N LYS A 18 -5.51 10.23 -1.25
CA LYS A 18 -6.82 10.86 -1.51
C LYS A 18 -7.72 9.97 -2.36
N CYS A 19 -7.15 9.37 -3.42
CA CYS A 19 -7.88 8.46 -4.30
C CYS A 19 -8.32 7.22 -3.52
N PHE A 20 -7.41 6.64 -2.74
CA PHE A 20 -7.68 5.51 -1.86
C PHE A 20 -8.81 5.79 -0.87
N VAL A 21 -8.72 6.89 -0.12
CA VAL A 21 -9.75 7.29 0.86
C VAL A 21 -11.07 7.62 0.18
N GLN A 22 -11.05 8.22 -1.01
CA GLN A 22 -12.27 8.49 -1.76
C GLN A 22 -12.98 7.20 -2.19
N GLN A 23 -12.24 6.18 -2.63
CA GLN A 23 -12.81 4.85 -2.91
C GLN A 23 -13.44 4.25 -1.65
N PHE A 24 -12.76 4.34 -0.51
CA PHE A 24 -13.30 3.89 0.79
C PHE A 24 -14.58 4.63 1.19
N LYS A 25 -14.61 5.96 1.05
CA LYS A 25 -15.80 6.78 1.32
C LYS A 25 -16.96 6.43 0.38
N CYS A 26 -16.69 6.17 -0.90
CA CYS A 26 -17.71 5.71 -1.84
C CYS A 26 -18.32 4.37 -1.44
N ILE A 27 -17.50 3.43 -0.95
CA ILE A 27 -17.99 2.14 -0.42
C ILE A 27 -18.91 2.37 0.80
N ALA A 28 -18.49 3.22 1.74
CA ALA A 28 -19.30 3.57 2.91
C ALA A 28 -20.64 4.23 2.55
N LEU A 29 -20.63 5.12 1.56
CA LEU A 29 -21.85 5.74 1.04
C LEU A 29 -22.77 4.70 0.38
N ALA A 30 -22.22 3.78 -0.42
CA ALA A 30 -22.99 2.73 -1.06
C ALA A 30 -23.62 1.76 -0.05
N SER A 31 -22.92 1.43 1.04
CA SER A 31 -23.48 0.64 2.14
C SER A 31 -24.58 1.38 2.90
N GLY A 32 -24.42 2.69 3.13
CA GLY A 32 -25.47 3.52 3.74
C GLY A 32 -26.73 3.60 2.87
N LEU A 33 -26.56 3.80 1.56
CA LEU A 33 -27.67 3.85 0.60
C LEU A 33 -28.43 2.51 0.47
N THR A 34 -27.76 1.37 0.68
CA THR A 34 -28.40 0.04 0.68
C THR A 34 -29.11 -0.27 2.00
N GLN A 35 -28.63 0.26 3.13
CA GLN A 35 -29.33 0.20 4.42
C GLN A 35 -30.57 1.10 4.44
N ASP A 36 -30.48 2.33 3.93
CA ASP A 36 -31.60 3.29 3.87
C ASP A 36 -32.77 2.79 2.99
N ASN A 37 -32.50 1.94 2.01
CA ASN A 37 -33.53 1.34 1.15
C ASN A 37 -34.21 0.09 1.76
N SER A 38 -33.68 -0.46 2.86
CA SER A 38 -34.20 -1.70 3.46
C SER A 38 -34.88 -1.52 4.82
N THR A 39 -34.61 -0.45 5.58
CA THR A 39 -35.40 -0.18 6.79
C THR A 39 -35.28 1.26 7.25
N GLN A 40 -36.44 1.90 7.39
CA GLN A 40 -36.63 3.14 8.13
C GLN A 40 -36.34 2.89 9.62
N ALA A 41 -35.09 3.00 10.07
CA ALA A 41 -34.76 2.99 11.50
C ALA A 41 -33.46 3.73 11.83
N ASN A 42 -33.61 4.74 12.69
CA ASN A 42 -32.60 5.42 13.50
C ASN A 42 -31.65 6.41 12.81
N LYS A 43 -32.20 7.61 12.59
CA LYS A 43 -31.48 8.85 12.88
C LYS A 43 -30.79 8.74 14.24
N SER A 44 -29.46 8.75 14.24
CA SER A 44 -28.69 9.34 15.34
C SER A 44 -28.13 10.67 14.86
N LYS A 45 -28.73 11.75 15.36
CA LYS A 45 -28.07 13.05 15.49
C LYS A 45 -27.08 12.91 16.65
N ASN A 46 -25.80 13.10 16.39
CA ASN A 46 -24.83 13.70 17.31
C ASN A 46 -24.09 14.72 16.41
N THR A 47 -24.07 16.05 16.55
CA THR A 47 -24.11 16.97 17.71
C THR A 47 -23.30 16.50 18.91
N ALA A 48 -22.01 16.27 18.69
CA ALA A 48 -20.94 16.67 19.59
C ALA A 48 -19.63 16.53 18.81
N ALA A 49 -18.86 17.61 18.75
CA ALA A 49 -17.46 17.54 18.37
C ALA A 49 -16.73 16.81 19.50
N ASP A 50 -16.52 15.52 19.33
CA ASP A 50 -15.62 14.72 20.17
C ASP A 50 -14.50 14.19 19.27
N GLU A 51 -13.28 14.28 19.76
CA GLU A 51 -12.01 14.03 19.05
C GLU A 51 -11.80 12.57 18.59
N ASP A 52 -12.80 11.70 18.77
CA ASP A 52 -12.80 10.28 18.39
C ASP A 52 -14.02 9.90 17.52
N GLU A 53 -14.25 10.67 16.45
CA GLU A 53 -15.28 10.33 15.46
C GLU A 53 -14.88 9.04 14.73
N THR A 54 -15.63 7.94 14.93
CA THR A 54 -15.42 6.67 14.23
C THR A 54 -16.44 6.47 13.11
N VAL A 55 -15.99 6.06 11.94
CA VAL A 55 -16.80 5.75 10.76
C VAL A 55 -16.77 4.25 10.49
N GLU A 56 -17.94 3.64 10.27
CA GLU A 56 -18.02 2.25 9.81
C GLU A 56 -17.88 2.18 8.28
N ILE A 57 -16.92 1.38 7.79
CA ILE A 57 -16.72 1.13 6.36
C ILE A 57 -16.52 -0.37 6.13
N ALA A 58 -17.37 -0.98 5.31
CA ALA A 58 -17.28 -2.40 4.95
C ALA A 58 -17.18 -3.35 6.17
N GLY A 59 -17.90 -3.04 7.25
CA GLY A 59 -17.91 -3.83 8.49
C GLY A 59 -16.75 -3.55 9.46
N TYR A 60 -15.89 -2.57 9.16
CA TYR A 60 -14.80 -2.14 10.04
C TYR A 60 -15.07 -0.75 10.61
N LEU A 61 -14.82 -0.58 11.91
CA LEU A 61 -14.83 0.73 12.57
C LEU A 61 -13.47 1.40 12.42
N MET A 62 -13.44 2.62 11.90
CA MET A 62 -12.22 3.37 11.64
C MET A 62 -12.29 4.77 12.25
N ASN A 63 -11.20 5.23 12.88
CA ASN A 63 -11.12 6.62 13.35
C ASN A 63 -11.07 7.59 12.15
N ALA A 64 -11.85 8.66 12.19
CA ALA A 64 -11.94 9.65 11.12
C ALA A 64 -10.61 10.37 10.87
N ASN A 65 -9.84 10.64 11.93
CA ASN A 65 -8.51 11.24 11.82
C ASN A 65 -7.55 10.33 11.03
N LEU A 66 -7.68 9.00 11.16
CA LEU A 66 -6.87 8.06 10.37
C LEU A 66 -7.16 8.19 8.87
N LEU A 67 -8.43 8.37 8.47
CA LEU A 67 -8.79 8.58 7.07
C LEU A 67 -8.19 9.88 6.53
N ASP A 68 -8.16 10.94 7.32
CA ASP A 68 -7.57 12.21 6.90
C ASP A 68 -6.03 12.14 6.84
N GLU A 69 -5.40 11.44 7.78
CA GLU A 69 -3.97 11.14 7.75
C GLU A 69 -3.58 10.32 6.52
N LEU A 70 -4.35 9.27 6.20
CA LEU A 70 -4.19 8.44 5.01
C LEU A 70 -4.38 9.26 3.74
N ALA A 71 -5.39 10.13 3.68
CA ALA A 71 -5.61 11.03 2.55
C ALA A 71 -4.44 11.98 2.31
N GLY A 72 -3.73 12.35 3.39
CA GLY A 72 -2.50 13.13 3.34
C GLY A 72 -1.26 12.37 2.85
N GLN A 73 -1.32 11.04 2.72
CA GLN A 73 -0.18 10.25 2.24
C GLN A 73 -0.07 10.26 0.72
N ASN A 74 1.17 10.36 0.24
CA ASN A 74 1.49 10.42 -1.17
C ASN A 74 2.91 9.90 -1.39
N ILE A 75 3.13 9.20 -2.50
CA ILE A 75 4.43 8.74 -2.96
C ILE A 75 5.52 9.82 -2.97
N ASN A 76 5.12 11.08 -3.17
CA ASN A 76 6.03 12.22 -3.15
C ASN A 76 6.79 12.37 -1.83
N LYS A 77 6.23 11.87 -0.72
CA LYS A 77 6.92 11.87 0.59
C LYS A 77 8.05 10.84 0.67
N LEU A 78 8.12 9.88 -0.26
CA LEU A 78 9.18 8.88 -0.33
C LEU A 78 10.38 9.35 -1.17
N ALA A 79 10.26 10.49 -1.85
CA ALA A 79 11.26 11.00 -2.78
C ALA A 79 12.59 11.38 -2.12
N ASP A 80 12.56 11.71 -0.83
CA ASP A 80 13.72 12.24 -0.10
C ASP A 80 14.62 11.13 0.46
N PHE A 81 14.28 9.85 0.23
CA PHE A 81 15.02 8.70 0.76
C PHE A 81 15.86 8.03 -0.32
N ASP A 82 17.18 8.02 -0.12
CA ASP A 82 18.16 7.32 -0.96
C ASP A 82 18.32 5.85 -0.53
N ILE A 83 17.24 5.07 -0.70
CA ILE A 83 17.13 3.67 -0.26
C ILE A 83 16.65 2.82 -1.43
N ASP A 84 16.99 1.54 -1.44
CA ASP A 84 16.48 0.58 -2.44
C ASP A 84 14.97 0.38 -2.25
N PHE A 85 14.19 0.68 -3.29
CA PHE A 85 12.75 0.40 -3.31
C PHE A 85 12.50 -0.81 -4.20
N HIS A 86 11.90 -1.84 -3.64
CA HIS A 86 11.50 -3.03 -4.37
C HIS A 86 9.97 -3.02 -4.50
N TRP A 87 9.49 -2.76 -5.71
CA TRP A 87 8.06 -2.73 -6.00
C TRP A 87 7.62 -4.07 -6.56
N PHE A 88 6.76 -4.77 -5.84
CA PHE A 88 6.09 -5.96 -6.33
C PHE A 88 4.82 -5.59 -7.08
N GLU A 89 4.89 -5.73 -8.40
CA GLU A 89 3.78 -5.46 -9.30
C GLU A 89 3.10 -6.77 -9.66
N TRP A 90 1.85 -6.92 -9.23
CA TRP A 90 1.05 -8.01 -9.73
C TRP A 90 0.60 -7.73 -11.16
N GLN A 91 0.85 -8.67 -12.05
CA GLN A 91 0.43 -8.61 -13.43
C GLN A 91 0.17 -10.03 -13.92
N ALA A 92 -1.05 -10.33 -14.36
CA ALA A 92 -1.31 -11.59 -15.04
C ALA A 92 -0.50 -11.65 -16.34
N GLN A 93 0.02 -12.83 -16.70
CA GLN A 93 0.87 -13.02 -17.89
C GLN A 93 0.25 -12.48 -19.20
N SER A 94 -1.08 -12.46 -19.29
CA SER A 94 -1.82 -12.02 -20.47
C SER A 94 -2.30 -10.56 -20.42
N GLU A 95 -2.08 -9.85 -19.32
CA GLU A 95 -2.58 -8.49 -19.12
C GLU A 95 -1.46 -7.47 -19.20
N GLU A 96 -1.71 -6.35 -19.86
CA GLU A 96 -0.80 -5.20 -19.83
C GLU A 96 -1.09 -4.31 -18.61
N LEU A 97 -0.04 -3.68 -18.08
CA LEU A 97 -0.20 -2.68 -17.04
C LEU A 97 -1.02 -1.50 -17.57
N SER A 98 -1.96 -1.03 -16.74
CA SER A 98 -2.71 0.17 -17.09
C SER A 98 -1.78 1.39 -17.25
N PRO A 99 -2.10 2.34 -18.15
CA PRO A 99 -1.31 3.56 -18.31
C PRO A 99 -1.14 4.36 -17.01
N SER A 100 -2.15 4.32 -16.14
CA SER A 100 -2.10 4.95 -14.82
C SER A 100 -1.03 4.32 -13.93
N ARG A 101 -0.89 2.99 -13.97
CA ARG A 101 0.11 2.26 -13.18
C ARG A 101 1.52 2.53 -13.68
N ILE A 102 1.70 2.54 -15.00
CA ILE A 102 2.98 2.91 -15.63
C ILE A 102 3.39 4.32 -15.21
N LYS A 103 2.47 5.29 -15.23
CA LYS A 103 2.73 6.66 -14.77
C LYS A 103 3.16 6.70 -13.30
N GLN A 104 2.58 5.87 -12.44
CA GLN A 104 2.99 5.79 -11.02
C GLN A 104 4.41 5.24 -10.86
N GLN A 105 4.75 4.16 -11.57
CA GLN A 105 6.09 3.57 -11.55
C GLN A 105 7.13 4.59 -12.05
N GLN A 106 6.84 5.29 -13.14
CA GLN A 106 7.70 6.36 -13.67
C GLN A 106 7.85 7.52 -12.68
N ALA A 107 6.76 7.94 -12.03
CA ALA A 107 6.82 9.02 -11.05
C ALA A 107 7.72 8.68 -9.86
N LEU A 108 7.73 7.41 -9.42
CA LEU A 108 8.65 6.97 -8.37
C LEU A 108 10.08 6.84 -8.89
N ALA A 109 10.29 6.20 -10.04
CA ALA A 109 11.61 6.01 -10.65
C ALA A 109 12.33 7.35 -10.90
N ASN A 110 11.59 8.39 -11.29
CA ASN A 110 12.14 9.73 -11.50
C ASN A 110 12.60 10.41 -10.19
N LYS A 111 12.09 9.95 -9.05
CA LYS A 111 12.36 10.52 -7.72
C LYS A 111 13.36 9.68 -6.94
N ASN A 112 13.37 8.38 -7.15
CA ASN A 112 14.28 7.44 -6.56
C ASN A 112 14.93 6.61 -7.68
N ASN A 113 16.23 6.78 -7.83
CA ASN A 113 17.06 6.13 -8.83
C ASN A 113 17.33 4.63 -8.55
N LYS A 114 16.88 4.11 -7.42
CA LYS A 114 17.06 2.73 -6.93
C LYS A 114 15.75 1.94 -6.90
N LEU A 115 14.75 2.35 -7.68
CA LEU A 115 13.51 1.58 -7.83
C LEU A 115 13.74 0.31 -8.68
N LEU A 116 13.44 -0.84 -8.10
CA LEU A 116 13.44 -2.15 -8.74
C LEU A 116 12.00 -2.68 -8.79
N VAL A 117 11.46 -2.82 -10.00
CA VAL A 117 10.12 -3.40 -10.21
C VAL A 117 10.25 -4.91 -10.41
N GLN A 118 9.58 -5.66 -9.54
CA GLN A 118 9.48 -7.11 -9.55
C GLN A 118 8.07 -7.50 -10.01
N GLN A 119 7.96 -8.15 -11.17
CA GLN A 119 6.66 -8.63 -11.64
C GLN A 119 6.34 -9.97 -10.99
N VAL A 120 5.12 -10.09 -10.46
CA VAL A 120 4.57 -11.33 -9.91
C VAL A 120 3.23 -11.63 -10.59
N ASP A 121 3.01 -12.88 -10.94
CA ASP A 121 1.83 -13.35 -11.67
C ASP A 121 1.03 -14.43 -10.90
N ASP A 122 1.43 -14.68 -9.66
CA ASP A 122 0.86 -15.72 -8.80
C ASP A 122 -0.45 -15.26 -8.14
N VAL A 123 -1.04 -16.10 -7.28
CA VAL A 123 -2.23 -15.76 -6.51
C VAL A 123 -2.08 -14.43 -5.77
N LYS A 124 -3.11 -13.58 -5.86
CA LYS A 124 -3.20 -12.33 -5.09
C LYS A 124 -3.51 -12.68 -3.63
N PHE A 125 -2.50 -13.08 -2.88
CA PHE A 125 -2.67 -13.50 -1.48
C PHE A 125 -3.33 -12.42 -0.60
N TRP A 126 -3.17 -11.14 -0.95
CA TRP A 126 -3.81 -10.00 -0.27
C TRP A 126 -5.30 -9.82 -0.61
N GLN A 127 -5.83 -10.52 -1.62
CA GLN A 127 -7.25 -10.54 -2.00
C GLN A 127 -7.91 -11.89 -1.71
N ALA A 128 -7.14 -12.89 -1.28
CA ALA A 128 -7.63 -14.25 -1.15
C ALA A 128 -8.55 -14.38 0.08
N THR A 129 -9.74 -14.94 -0.15
CA THR A 129 -10.67 -15.35 0.91
C THR A 129 -10.20 -16.61 1.65
N GLU A 130 -9.12 -17.23 1.18
CA GLU A 130 -8.51 -18.45 1.71
C GLU A 130 -7.01 -18.26 1.86
N LEU A 131 -6.39 -18.97 2.80
CA LEU A 131 -4.94 -18.93 3.01
C LEU A 131 -4.24 -19.60 1.81
N GLN A 132 -3.65 -18.79 0.96
CA GLN A 132 -2.90 -19.25 -0.21
C GLN A 132 -1.45 -18.76 -0.15
N ILE A 133 -0.53 -19.61 -0.59
CA ILE A 133 0.89 -19.28 -0.67
C ILE A 133 1.17 -18.78 -2.08
N ALA A 134 1.59 -17.50 -2.19
CA ALA A 134 2.11 -16.93 -3.43
C ALA A 134 3.60 -17.26 -3.55
N GLN A 135 3.90 -18.38 -4.21
CA GLN A 135 5.25 -18.92 -4.37
C GLN A 135 6.17 -17.98 -5.17
N SER A 136 5.66 -17.33 -6.21
CA SER A 136 6.44 -16.38 -7.02
C SER A 136 6.89 -15.19 -6.18
N PHE A 137 5.96 -14.63 -5.40
CA PHE A 137 6.22 -13.55 -4.46
C PHE A 137 7.25 -13.97 -3.40
N LEU A 138 7.03 -15.11 -2.73
CA LEU A 138 7.92 -15.61 -1.68
C LEU A 138 9.35 -15.83 -2.19
N THR A 139 9.49 -16.39 -3.41
CA THR A 139 10.79 -16.66 -4.01
C THR A 139 11.55 -15.36 -4.29
N GLN A 140 10.88 -14.36 -4.86
CA GLN A 140 11.48 -13.06 -5.15
C GLN A 140 11.82 -12.29 -3.87
N GLU A 141 10.94 -12.33 -2.87
CA GLU A 141 11.18 -11.75 -1.56
C GLU A 141 12.44 -12.35 -0.91
N GLN A 142 12.56 -13.68 -0.87
CA GLN A 142 13.74 -14.37 -0.33
C GLN A 142 15.04 -13.98 -1.04
N LEU A 143 14.99 -13.82 -2.37
CA LEU A 143 16.15 -13.38 -3.15
C LEU A 143 16.58 -11.97 -2.76
N ILE A 144 15.63 -11.03 -2.63
CA ILE A 144 15.91 -9.65 -2.21
C ILE A 144 16.51 -9.62 -0.81
N PHE A 145 15.90 -10.31 0.15
CA PHE A 145 16.43 -10.37 1.52
C PHE A 145 17.85 -10.94 1.55
N SER A 146 18.11 -11.99 0.76
CA SER A 146 19.45 -12.59 0.68
C SER A 146 20.48 -11.59 0.12
N GLN A 147 20.11 -10.79 -0.88
CA GLN A 147 20.97 -9.77 -1.47
C GLN A 147 21.28 -8.63 -0.48
N LEU A 148 20.26 -8.14 0.22
CA LEU A 148 20.42 -7.08 1.22
C LEU A 148 21.30 -7.56 2.39
N ALA A 149 21.02 -8.75 2.93
CA ALA A 149 21.81 -9.34 4.02
C ALA A 149 23.27 -9.58 3.62
N PHE A 150 23.53 -10.05 2.39
CA PHE A 150 24.89 -10.27 1.91
C PHE A 150 25.66 -8.96 1.72
N SER A 151 25.00 -7.90 1.24
CA SER A 151 25.62 -6.58 1.03
C SER A 151 26.13 -5.98 2.35
N ILE A 152 25.37 -6.14 3.44
CA ILE A 152 25.76 -5.72 4.79
C ILE A 152 27.01 -6.47 5.29
N LEU A 153 27.08 -7.79 5.03
CA LEU A 153 28.21 -8.64 5.41
C LEU A 153 29.51 -8.29 4.67
N VAL A 154 29.42 -7.73 3.46
CA VAL A 154 30.58 -7.28 2.69
C VAL A 154 31.07 -5.92 3.19
N LEU A 155 30.16 -4.95 3.39
CA LEU A 155 30.49 -3.62 3.90
C LEU A 155 31.18 -3.66 5.27
N SER A 156 30.68 -4.50 6.18
CA SER A 156 31.29 -4.69 7.51
C SER A 156 32.69 -5.30 7.50
N LYS A 157 33.08 -6.01 6.44
CA LYS A 157 34.44 -6.55 6.28
C LYS A 157 35.43 -5.55 5.68
N THR A 158 34.95 -4.59 4.90
CA THR A 158 35.78 -3.54 4.29
C THR A 158 36.11 -2.39 5.24
N GLU A 159 35.30 -2.13 6.26
CA GLU A 159 35.58 -1.08 7.27
C GLU A 159 36.59 -1.50 8.35
N THR A 160 36.96 -2.78 8.39
CA THR A 160 37.91 -3.33 9.38
C THR A 160 39.34 -3.52 8.85
N ASN A 161 39.70 -2.94 7.70
CA ASN A 161 41.07 -2.95 7.15
C ASN A 161 41.67 -1.55 7.04
#